data_AF-A0A979E561-F1
#
_entry.id   AF-A0A979E561-F1
#
_cell.length_a   1.000
_cell.length_b   1.000
_cell.length_c   1.000
_cell.angle_alpha   90.00
_cell.angle_beta   90.00
_cell.angle_gamma   90.00
#
_symmetry.space_group_name_H-M   'P 1'
#
loop_
_entity.id
_entity.type
_entity.pdbx_description
1 polymer ?
#
loop_
_entity_poly.entity_id
_entity_poly.type
_entity_poly.pdbx_seq_one_letter_code
_entity_poly.pdbx_strand_id
1 'polypeptide(L)'
;MEFNGRTAPLFESASDRSFMQSLKEFIKSEKEQLGCPDEGPDEQRYTIYSTAFDKIIDYATAYKPILTAIKKEYDDFIASVKSDQRQARLARGKLKAMLARPTSLMYYQRRAAQLQERISAIQRNTTDLQAEIKRLQECKNEQEVSQQRETLEVTVPTGQLPGLSLSESLNPESLDKHLEQLAQKRNELLNKKKNQYVPVQVKTDLDVKMKVVLNQRDELSVENDKLLLRYKRLTLLKEALSRWAKSGSRSPLLELLSSELKHVSEMKVCEDDRKGFRADRSEEDDPGEIKESRRLAAYVERFVKLFDAGEYEDAAFHAARSPHGVLRNMGVMEKFKAITAYEGALPPVLLFFRLLMISAPPGKPLPETLSSEGVHCALKHGYVELVTFGVSQHRLTYSEELGDLICSHGDDDLRAVDTCLALAQIVYSACGALRKAALTMCKRGLTGAALEYIYYNKEFTIDDCMFVLRGLPSVALLRDFTQPCDRVPALMSVGFICHYLLNSDLEDLAFHLLEQIHAGGRDALEKTVLEDDLCSVESWSEIAARCEQTNRLDLAQDITSTLLRQDGAMRLSPGLDSAKLMEHVFM
;
A
#
# COMPACT_ATOMS: atom_id res chain seq x y z
N MET A 1 -57.41 -2.49 24.43
CA MET A 1 -57.98 -3.66 23.73
C MET A 1 -57.51 -4.89 24.47
N GLU A 2 -58.41 -5.51 25.23
CA GLU A 2 -58.16 -6.76 25.95
C GLU A 2 -57.99 -7.90 24.95
N PHE A 3 -56.80 -8.49 24.89
CA PHE A 3 -56.57 -9.73 24.15
C PHE A 3 -57.13 -10.90 24.99
N ASN A 4 -58.41 -11.19 24.78
CA ASN A 4 -59.02 -12.41 25.28
C ASN A 4 -58.33 -13.62 24.66
N GLY A 5 -57.75 -14.45 25.52
CA GLY A 5 -57.08 -15.68 25.15
C GLY A 5 -58.02 -16.67 24.47
N ARG A 6 -57.75 -16.94 23.19
CA ARG A 6 -57.97 -18.24 22.54
C ARG A 6 -56.80 -18.47 21.60
N THR A 7 -55.72 -19.05 22.11
CA THR A 7 -54.71 -19.71 21.27
C THR A 7 -55.38 -20.94 20.66
N ALA A 8 -55.95 -20.79 19.47
CA ALA A 8 -56.31 -21.92 18.64
C ALA A 8 -55.01 -22.71 18.34
N PRO A 9 -54.99 -24.05 18.51
CA PRO A 9 -53.81 -24.83 18.15
C PRO A 9 -53.56 -24.70 16.64
N LEU A 10 -52.36 -24.27 16.25
CA LEU A 10 -51.96 -23.99 14.85
C LEU A 10 -51.99 -25.21 13.90
N PHE A 11 -52.41 -26.40 14.36
CA PHE A 11 -52.38 -27.66 13.60
C PHE A 11 -53.61 -28.53 13.94
N GLU A 12 -54.76 -28.20 13.37
CA GLU A 12 -56.04 -28.87 13.68
C GLU A 12 -56.34 -30.06 12.75
N SER A 13 -55.75 -30.11 11.55
CA SER A 13 -56.09 -31.14 10.56
C SER A 13 -55.28 -32.43 10.74
N ALA A 14 -55.85 -33.56 10.32
CA ALA A 14 -55.11 -34.83 10.26
C ALA A 14 -53.92 -34.75 9.28
N SER A 15 -54.04 -33.91 8.24
CA SER A 15 -52.98 -33.61 7.29
C SER A 15 -51.80 -32.86 7.92
N ASP A 16 -52.04 -31.89 8.81
CA ASP A 16 -50.96 -31.15 9.48
C ASP A 16 -50.10 -32.07 10.37
N ARG A 17 -50.78 -32.98 11.09
CA ARG A 17 -50.11 -33.97 11.95
C ARG A 17 -49.30 -34.97 11.14
N SER A 18 -49.84 -35.43 10.01
CA SER A 18 -49.13 -36.32 9.10
C SER A 18 -47.91 -35.64 8.46
N PHE A 19 -48.04 -34.38 8.04
CA PHE A 19 -46.92 -33.58 7.50
C PHE A 19 -45.81 -33.39 8.54
N MET A 20 -46.16 -32.98 9.76
CA MET A 20 -45.17 -32.78 10.82
C MET A 20 -44.45 -34.08 11.23
N GLN A 21 -45.14 -35.22 11.14
CA GLN A 21 -44.53 -36.52 11.36
C GLN A 21 -43.57 -36.89 10.23
N SER A 22 -43.98 -36.72 8.98
CA SER A 22 -43.11 -36.91 7.81
C SER A 22 -41.87 -36.01 7.84
N LEU A 23 -42.01 -34.76 8.27
CA LEU A 23 -40.91 -33.81 8.40
C LEU A 23 -39.90 -34.23 9.49
N LYS A 24 -40.39 -34.72 10.64
CA LYS A 24 -39.54 -35.24 11.71
C LYS A 24 -38.79 -36.51 11.29
N GLU A 25 -39.47 -37.40 10.57
CA GLU A 25 -38.85 -38.60 10.01
C GLU A 25 -37.77 -38.25 8.98
N PHE A 26 -38.03 -37.27 8.11
CA PHE A 26 -37.05 -36.74 7.16
C PHE A 26 -35.80 -36.17 7.84
N ILE A 27 -35.97 -35.31 8.85
CA ILE A 27 -34.82 -34.74 9.58
C ILE A 27 -34.00 -35.84 10.25
N LYS A 28 -34.68 -36.86 10.82
CA LYS A 28 -34.01 -37.98 11.48
C LYS A 28 -33.23 -38.84 10.47
N SER A 29 -33.83 -39.20 9.34
CA SER A 29 -33.17 -40.02 8.32
C SER A 29 -31.97 -39.32 7.69
N GLU A 30 -32.08 -38.02 7.40
CA GLU A 30 -30.98 -37.24 6.83
C GLU A 30 -29.80 -37.08 7.80
N LYS A 31 -30.07 -36.90 9.10
CA LYS A 31 -29.03 -36.85 10.13
C LYS A 31 -28.28 -38.17 10.24
N GLU A 32 -29.00 -39.29 10.22
CA GLU A 32 -28.42 -40.64 10.28
C GLU A 32 -27.61 -40.96 9.01
N GLN A 33 -28.09 -40.58 7.82
CA GLN A 33 -27.39 -40.80 6.56
C GLN A 33 -26.10 -39.98 6.42
N LEU A 34 -26.11 -38.72 6.87
CA LEU A 34 -24.96 -37.82 6.75
C LEU A 34 -23.98 -37.94 7.92
N GLY A 35 -24.28 -38.77 8.92
CA GLY A 35 -23.41 -38.95 10.10
C GLY A 35 -23.27 -37.67 10.92
N CYS A 36 -24.32 -36.85 10.95
CA CYS A 36 -24.30 -35.55 11.61
C CYS A 36 -24.25 -35.73 13.14
N PRO A 37 -23.36 -35.02 13.86
CA PRO A 37 -23.34 -35.07 15.32
C PRO A 37 -24.67 -34.62 15.95
N ASP A 38 -24.98 -35.05 17.17
CA ASP A 38 -26.24 -34.71 17.84
C ASP A 38 -26.30 -33.24 18.32
N GLU A 39 -25.17 -32.67 18.74
CA GLU A 39 -25.05 -31.31 19.29
C GLU A 39 -23.90 -30.50 18.66
N GLY A 40 -23.92 -29.16 18.76
CA GLY A 40 -22.87 -28.26 18.26
C GLY A 40 -23.09 -27.67 16.84
N PRO A 41 -22.29 -26.68 16.41
CA PRO A 41 -22.39 -26.06 15.09
C PRO A 41 -21.84 -26.99 14.00
N ASP A 42 -22.65 -27.32 13.00
CA ASP A 42 -22.29 -28.24 11.91
C ASP A 42 -22.94 -27.82 10.58
N GLU A 43 -22.17 -27.87 9.49
CA GLU A 43 -22.59 -27.44 8.14
C GLU A 43 -23.64 -28.37 7.53
N GLN A 44 -23.52 -29.68 7.79
CA GLN A 44 -24.49 -30.66 7.30
C GLN A 44 -25.81 -30.47 8.04
N ARG A 45 -25.75 -30.22 9.36
CA ARG A 45 -26.93 -29.89 10.17
C ARG A 45 -27.66 -28.67 9.64
N TYR A 46 -26.95 -27.58 9.34
CA TYR A 46 -27.54 -26.38 8.75
C TYR A 46 -28.26 -26.69 7.43
N THR A 47 -27.61 -27.48 6.55
CA THR A 47 -28.18 -27.86 5.26
C THR A 47 -29.48 -28.68 5.41
N ILE A 48 -29.51 -29.62 6.36
CA ILE A 48 -30.69 -30.45 6.67
C ILE A 48 -31.84 -29.56 7.17
N TYR A 49 -31.58 -28.66 8.12
CA TYR A 49 -32.62 -27.78 8.66
C TYR A 49 -33.08 -26.71 7.67
N SER A 50 -32.19 -26.20 6.82
CA SER A 50 -32.56 -25.27 5.73
C SER A 50 -33.52 -25.94 4.75
N THR A 51 -33.20 -27.18 4.34
CA THR A 51 -34.07 -27.99 3.46
C THR A 51 -35.41 -28.36 4.13
N ALA A 52 -35.38 -28.65 5.44
CA ALA A 52 -36.60 -28.90 6.20
C ALA A 52 -37.48 -27.64 6.31
N PHE A 53 -36.86 -26.45 6.40
CA PHE A 53 -37.57 -25.18 6.42
C PHE A 53 -38.19 -24.84 5.06
N ASP A 54 -37.52 -25.18 3.95
CA ASP A 54 -38.11 -25.07 2.61
C ASP A 54 -39.37 -25.93 2.47
N LYS A 55 -39.38 -27.15 3.02
CA LYS A 55 -40.58 -27.99 3.06
C LYS A 55 -41.72 -27.36 3.87
N ILE A 56 -41.42 -26.61 4.93
CA ILE A 56 -42.41 -25.86 5.71
C ILE A 56 -42.96 -24.68 4.90
N ILE A 57 -42.10 -23.95 4.19
CA ILE A 57 -42.48 -22.83 3.31
C ILE A 57 -43.44 -23.29 2.22
N ASP A 58 -43.18 -24.45 1.62
CA ASP A 58 -44.02 -25.00 0.56
C ASP A 58 -45.35 -25.56 1.08
N TYR A 59 -45.39 -26.07 2.31
CA TYR A 59 -46.62 -26.50 2.97
C TYR A 59 -47.50 -25.31 3.39
N ALA A 60 -46.90 -24.28 4.00
CA ALA A 60 -47.58 -23.12 4.57
C ALA A 60 -47.77 -21.98 3.53
N THR A 61 -48.48 -22.28 2.44
CA THR A 61 -48.66 -21.37 1.29
C THR A 61 -49.17 -19.96 1.67
N ALA A 62 -50.07 -19.85 2.66
CA ALA A 62 -50.60 -18.57 3.14
C ALA A 62 -49.54 -17.67 3.81
N TYR A 63 -48.50 -18.27 4.38
CA TYR A 63 -47.41 -17.57 5.08
C TYR A 63 -46.09 -17.61 4.29
N LYS A 64 -46.13 -18.05 3.02
CA LYS A 64 -44.94 -18.19 2.17
C LYS A 64 -44.09 -16.92 2.12
N PRO A 65 -44.63 -15.69 1.90
CA PRO A 65 -43.82 -14.49 1.84
C PRO A 65 -43.05 -14.19 3.14
N ILE A 66 -43.68 -14.36 4.30
CA ILE A 66 -43.06 -14.05 5.59
C ILE A 66 -42.05 -15.13 6.00
N LEU A 67 -42.34 -16.40 5.74
CA LEU A 67 -41.40 -17.49 6.03
C LEU A 67 -40.18 -17.44 5.10
N THR A 68 -40.35 -17.09 3.82
CA THR A 68 -39.22 -16.86 2.92
C THR A 68 -38.37 -15.66 3.35
N ALA A 69 -38.98 -14.57 3.83
CA ALA A 69 -38.24 -13.43 4.38
C ALA A 69 -37.43 -13.80 5.63
N ILE A 70 -38.04 -14.54 6.56
CA ILE A 70 -37.35 -15.05 7.77
C ILE A 70 -36.18 -15.94 7.37
N LYS A 71 -36.40 -16.91 6.47
CA LYS A 71 -35.32 -17.79 5.98
C LYS A 71 -34.16 -16.98 5.43
N LYS A 72 -34.48 -15.99 4.59
CA LYS A 72 -33.49 -15.12 3.95
C LYS A 72 -32.63 -14.36 4.98
N GLU A 73 -33.24 -13.79 6.03
CA GLU A 73 -32.48 -13.11 7.09
C GLU A 73 -31.50 -14.04 7.82
N TYR A 74 -31.92 -15.28 8.11
CA TYR A 74 -31.03 -16.27 8.73
C TYR A 74 -29.93 -16.74 7.78
N ASP A 75 -30.25 -16.98 6.50
CA ASP A 75 -29.29 -17.38 5.47
C ASP A 75 -28.23 -16.27 5.25
N ASP A 76 -28.66 -15.00 5.19
CA ASP A 76 -27.79 -13.82 5.05
C ASP A 76 -26.87 -13.66 6.28
N PHE A 77 -27.41 -13.83 7.49
CA PHE A 77 -26.62 -13.78 8.73
C PHE A 77 -25.56 -14.88 8.78
N ILE A 78 -25.95 -16.12 8.47
CA ILE A 78 -25.04 -17.27 8.46
C ILE A 78 -23.97 -17.10 7.37
N ALA A 79 -24.32 -16.56 6.21
CA ALA A 79 -23.35 -16.23 5.15
C ALA A 79 -22.34 -15.18 5.60
N SER A 80 -22.78 -14.14 6.31
CA SER A 80 -21.89 -13.11 6.90
C SER A 80 -20.89 -13.73 7.87
N VAL A 81 -21.37 -14.56 8.82
CA VAL A 81 -20.50 -15.23 9.81
C VAL A 81 -19.46 -16.13 9.12
N LYS A 82 -19.85 -16.87 8.07
CA LYS A 82 -18.93 -17.70 7.29
C LYS A 82 -17.89 -16.87 6.54
N SER A 83 -18.29 -15.73 5.99
CA SER A 83 -17.39 -14.79 5.32
C SER A 83 -16.33 -14.26 6.29
N ASP A 84 -16.75 -13.81 7.47
CA ASP A 84 -15.89 -13.27 8.51
C ASP A 84 -14.86 -14.32 8.99
N GLN A 85 -15.28 -15.57 9.19
CA GLN A 85 -14.37 -16.66 9.55
C GLN A 85 -13.34 -16.96 8.44
N ARG A 86 -13.74 -16.92 7.16
CA ARG A 86 -12.81 -17.11 6.03
C ARG A 86 -11.80 -15.98 5.95
N GLN A 87 -12.23 -14.73 6.13
CA GLN A 87 -11.34 -13.56 6.14
C GLN A 87 -10.34 -13.64 7.30
N ALA A 88 -10.79 -14.05 8.49
CA ALA A 88 -9.91 -14.25 9.65
C ALA A 88 -8.84 -15.33 9.38
N ARG A 89 -9.22 -16.46 8.77
CA ARG A 89 -8.26 -17.52 8.37
C ARG A 89 -7.25 -17.03 7.34
N LEU A 90 -7.69 -16.27 6.34
CA LEU A 90 -6.81 -15.68 5.32
C LEU A 90 -5.82 -14.68 5.92
N ALA A 91 -6.28 -13.80 6.82
CA ALA A 91 -5.44 -12.85 7.53
C ALA A 91 -4.37 -13.58 8.37
N ARG A 92 -4.77 -14.64 9.08
CA ARG A 92 -3.87 -15.50 9.84
C ARG A 92 -2.84 -16.20 8.95
N GLY A 93 -3.26 -16.69 7.79
CA GLY A 93 -2.38 -17.29 6.78
C GLY A 93 -1.34 -16.30 6.24
N LYS A 94 -1.76 -15.08 5.92
CA LYS A 94 -0.86 -13.99 5.48
C LYS A 94 0.15 -13.61 6.56
N LEU A 95 -0.30 -13.51 7.82
CA LEU A 95 0.58 -13.24 8.96
C LEU A 95 1.62 -14.37 9.13
N LYS A 96 1.19 -15.63 9.04
CA LYS A 96 2.08 -16.79 9.09
C LYS A 96 3.10 -16.78 7.94
N ALA A 97 2.71 -16.41 6.73
CA ALA A 97 3.60 -16.29 5.58
C ALA A 97 4.60 -15.12 5.75
N MET A 98 4.17 -13.99 6.31
CA MET A 98 5.05 -12.85 6.62
C MET A 98 6.07 -13.18 7.73
N LEU A 99 5.64 -13.93 8.75
CA LEU A 99 6.50 -14.41 9.83
C LEU A 99 7.44 -15.52 9.36
N ALA A 100 7.09 -16.22 8.29
CA ALA A 100 7.90 -17.24 7.62
C ALA A 100 8.82 -16.69 6.51
N ARG A 101 9.28 -15.42 6.60
CA ARG A 101 10.42 -14.96 5.78
C ARG A 101 11.59 -15.94 5.93
N PRO A 102 12.29 -16.32 4.84
CA PRO A 102 13.20 -17.46 4.89
C PRO A 102 14.37 -17.14 5.81
N THR A 103 14.53 -18.00 6.82
CA THR A 103 15.59 -18.01 7.84
C THR A 103 17.00 -17.90 7.25
N SER A 104 17.18 -18.19 5.95
CA SER A 104 18.40 -18.02 5.18
C SER A 104 18.78 -16.54 4.96
N LEU A 105 17.84 -15.64 4.65
CA LEU A 105 18.16 -14.21 4.44
C LEU A 105 18.65 -13.55 5.74
N MET A 106 17.97 -13.86 6.84
CA MET A 106 18.39 -13.50 8.20
C MET A 106 19.79 -14.05 8.53
N TYR A 107 20.08 -15.30 8.14
CA TYR A 107 21.39 -15.91 8.34
C TYR A 107 22.49 -15.24 7.50
N TYR A 108 22.24 -14.94 6.23
CA TYR A 108 23.20 -14.24 5.36
C TYR A 108 23.47 -12.80 5.81
N GLN A 109 22.44 -12.07 6.24
CA GLN A 109 22.59 -10.72 6.81
C GLN A 109 23.41 -10.74 8.11
N ARG A 110 23.16 -11.73 8.97
CA ARG A 110 23.93 -11.93 10.21
C ARG A 110 25.39 -12.32 9.94
N ARG A 111 25.63 -13.19 8.95
CA ARG A 111 26.98 -13.61 8.53
C ARG A 111 27.76 -12.45 7.90
N ALA A 112 27.10 -11.60 7.12
CA ALA A 112 27.69 -10.40 6.54
C ALA A 112 28.12 -9.40 7.62
N ALA A 113 27.27 -9.15 8.62
CA ALA A 113 27.59 -8.28 9.76
C ALA A 113 28.81 -8.80 10.57
N GLN A 114 28.89 -10.12 10.78
CA GLN A 114 30.03 -10.75 11.48
C GLN A 114 31.35 -10.63 10.69
N LEU A 115 31.30 -10.73 9.36
CA LEU A 115 32.49 -10.54 8.51
C LEU A 115 32.93 -9.08 8.51
N GLN A 116 31.99 -8.13 8.45
CA GLN A 116 32.26 -6.70 8.53
C GLN A 116 32.94 -6.33 9.86
N GLU A 117 32.49 -6.92 10.97
CA GLU A 117 33.05 -6.71 12.31
C GLU A 117 34.48 -7.26 12.43
N ARG A 118 34.76 -8.43 11.84
CA ARG A 118 36.12 -9.00 11.78
C ARG A 118 37.07 -8.17 10.95
N ILE A 119 36.63 -7.69 9.77
CA ILE A 119 37.43 -6.81 8.92
C ILE A 119 37.78 -5.52 9.69
N SER A 120 36.81 -4.95 10.39
CA SER A 120 37.00 -3.73 11.20
C SER A 120 37.95 -3.95 12.39
N ALA A 121 37.96 -5.16 12.98
CA ALA A 121 38.90 -5.51 14.04
C ALA A 121 40.33 -5.67 13.53
N ILE A 122 40.52 -6.32 12.37
CA ILE A 122 41.83 -6.47 11.73
C ILE A 122 42.39 -5.11 11.37
N GLN A 123 41.58 -4.23 10.76
CA GLN A 123 42.01 -2.88 10.40
C GLN A 123 42.47 -2.06 11.61
N ARG A 124 41.74 -2.13 12.74
CA ARG A 124 42.14 -1.48 14.00
C ARG A 124 43.47 -2.01 14.53
N ASN A 125 43.65 -3.32 14.52
CA ASN A 125 44.91 -3.91 14.98
C ASN A 125 46.08 -3.52 14.06
N THR A 126 45.85 -3.44 12.74
CA THR A 126 46.86 -2.97 11.78
C THR A 126 47.24 -1.50 12.04
N THR A 127 46.27 -0.64 12.36
CA THR A 127 46.56 0.77 12.69
C THR A 127 47.29 0.91 14.02
N ASP A 128 46.95 0.11 15.02
CA ASP A 128 47.61 0.14 16.33
C ASP A 128 49.07 -0.34 16.22
N LEU A 129 49.32 -1.40 15.45
CA LEU A 129 50.68 -1.87 15.16
C LEU A 129 51.50 -0.83 14.39
N GLN A 130 50.90 -0.13 13.43
CA GLN A 130 51.58 0.96 12.71
C GLN A 130 51.91 2.14 13.63
N ALA A 131 51.02 2.49 14.56
CA ALA A 131 51.27 3.54 15.55
C ALA A 131 52.39 3.15 16.52
N GLU A 132 52.46 1.89 16.93
CA GLU A 132 53.52 1.40 17.82
C GLU A 132 54.88 1.35 17.11
N ILE A 133 54.91 0.92 15.84
CA ILE A 133 56.14 0.98 15.01
C ILE A 133 56.64 2.43 14.93
N LYS A 134 55.74 3.39 14.75
CA LYS A 134 56.10 4.81 14.67
C LYS A 134 56.65 5.33 16.00
N ARG A 135 56.03 4.97 17.13
CA ARG A 135 56.53 5.32 18.47
C ARG A 135 57.91 4.74 18.76
N LEU A 136 58.15 3.48 18.37
CA LEU A 136 59.46 2.85 18.55
C LEU A 136 60.54 3.51 17.68
N GLN A 137 60.20 3.98 16.48
CA GLN A 137 61.10 4.78 15.64
C GLN A 137 61.40 6.15 16.26
N GLU A 138 60.39 6.82 16.83
CA GLU A 138 60.54 8.11 17.51
C GLU A 138 61.42 8.00 18.77
N CYS A 139 61.22 6.98 19.62
CA CYS A 139 62.07 6.75 20.79
C CYS A 139 63.52 6.39 20.42
N LYS A 140 63.73 5.74 19.27
CA LYS A 140 65.08 5.44 18.76
C LYS A 140 65.81 6.70 18.32
N ASN A 141 65.08 7.64 17.72
CA ASN A 141 65.62 8.96 17.34
C ASN A 141 65.89 9.85 18.55
N GLU A 142 65.10 9.75 19.63
CA GLU A 142 65.31 10.54 20.86
C GLU A 142 66.51 10.05 21.71
N GLN A 143 66.88 8.77 21.61
CA GLN A 143 68.07 8.21 22.27
C GLN A 143 69.39 8.54 21.55
N GLU A 144 69.35 8.92 20.27
CA GLU A 144 70.54 9.33 19.50
C GLU A 144 70.89 10.84 19.67
N VAL A 145 70.05 11.64 20.35
CA VAL A 145 70.23 13.11 20.46
C VAL A 145 70.91 13.55 21.77
N SER A 146 71.31 12.62 22.64
CA SER A 146 72.06 12.93 23.87
C SER A 146 73.45 12.31 23.89
N GLN A 147 74.25 12.47 22.82
CA GLN A 147 75.71 12.49 22.91
C GLN A 147 76.35 13.07 21.65
N GLN A 148 77.17 14.10 21.89
CA GLN A 148 78.29 14.62 21.10
C GLN A 148 78.06 15.82 20.16
N ARG A 149 78.90 16.81 20.46
CA ARG A 149 79.17 18.09 19.80
C ARG A 149 79.94 17.89 18.49
N GLU A 150 79.99 19.02 17.75
CA GLU A 150 80.89 19.35 16.63
C GLU A 150 80.38 18.77 15.29
N THR A 151 80.00 19.56 14.29
CA THR A 151 80.71 20.72 13.74
C THR A 151 79.74 21.53 12.84
N LEU A 152 80.13 22.78 12.58
CA LEU A 152 79.47 23.76 11.70
C LEU A 152 78.96 23.18 10.37
N GLU A 153 77.72 23.55 9.98
CA GLU A 153 77.45 24.07 8.64
C GLU A 153 76.09 24.78 8.59
N VAL A 154 76.10 25.96 7.96
CA VAL A 154 74.92 26.79 7.71
C VAL A 154 74.19 26.24 6.49
N THR A 155 72.96 25.75 6.66
CA THR A 155 72.04 25.62 5.52
C THR A 155 70.57 25.74 5.95
N VAL A 156 69.86 26.59 5.22
CA VAL A 156 68.44 26.97 5.34
C VAL A 156 67.50 25.76 5.38
N PRO A 157 66.40 25.74 6.17
CA PRO A 157 65.45 24.64 6.15
C PRO A 157 64.52 24.75 4.94
N THR A 158 64.96 24.21 3.80
CA THR A 158 64.06 23.75 2.73
C THR A 158 63.51 22.37 3.11
N GLY A 159 62.51 22.35 3.98
CA GLY A 159 61.69 21.16 4.25
C GLY A 159 60.38 21.26 3.48
N GLN A 160 60.18 20.40 2.48
CA GLN A 160 58.89 20.31 1.77
C GLN A 160 57.75 20.00 2.74
N LEU A 161 56.63 20.73 2.62
CA LEU A 161 55.39 20.40 3.30
C LEU A 161 54.86 19.06 2.77
N PRO A 162 54.61 18.05 3.62
CA PRO A 162 54.19 16.72 3.18
C PRO A 162 52.90 16.78 2.34
N GLY A 163 52.99 16.39 1.07
CA GLY A 163 51.84 16.36 0.16
C GLY A 163 51.72 17.54 -0.81
N LEU A 164 52.66 18.50 -0.81
CA LEU A 164 52.75 19.57 -1.81
C LEU A 164 54.06 19.45 -2.60
N SER A 165 54.02 19.75 -3.90
CA SER A 165 55.22 19.85 -4.72
C SER A 165 56.02 21.12 -4.38
N LEU A 166 57.31 21.15 -4.71
CA LEU A 166 58.22 22.27 -4.36
C LEU A 166 57.77 23.60 -4.98
N SER A 167 57.13 23.55 -6.14
CA SER A 167 56.50 24.68 -6.84
C SER A 167 55.21 25.17 -6.17
N GLU A 168 54.45 24.28 -5.52
CA GLU A 168 53.22 24.63 -4.81
C GLU A 168 53.50 25.15 -3.41
N SER A 169 54.58 24.68 -2.76
CA SER A 169 55.00 25.15 -1.43
C SER A 169 55.56 26.58 -1.41
N LEU A 170 55.86 27.14 -2.58
CA LEU A 170 56.35 28.52 -2.75
C LEU A 170 55.26 29.46 -3.31
N ASN A 171 54.07 28.93 -3.62
CA ASN A 171 52.94 29.71 -4.12
C ASN A 171 51.91 29.97 -2.99
N PRO A 172 51.67 31.23 -2.59
CA PRO A 172 50.74 31.56 -1.51
C PRO A 172 49.29 31.14 -1.80
N GLU A 173 48.82 31.22 -3.05
CA GLU A 173 47.45 30.85 -3.43
C GLU A 173 47.22 29.33 -3.33
N SER A 174 48.25 28.54 -3.66
CA SER A 174 48.23 27.08 -3.51
C SER A 174 48.23 26.66 -2.04
N LEU A 175 48.94 27.40 -1.19
CA LEU A 175 48.98 27.16 0.26
C LEU A 175 47.64 27.50 0.93
N ASP A 176 47.00 28.61 0.57
CA ASP A 176 45.68 29.00 1.10
C ASP A 176 44.59 27.98 0.72
N LYS A 177 44.60 27.53 -0.54
CA LYS A 177 43.69 26.47 -0.99
C LYS A 177 43.90 25.16 -0.24
N HIS A 178 45.15 24.82 0.09
CA HIS A 178 45.46 23.62 0.87
C HIS A 178 45.01 23.75 2.33
N LEU A 179 45.16 24.94 2.92
CA LEU A 179 44.70 25.25 4.27
C LEU A 179 43.16 25.15 4.35
N GLU A 180 42.45 25.63 3.33
CA GLU A 180 40.99 25.54 3.25
C GLU A 180 40.51 24.08 3.12
N GLN A 181 41.19 23.27 2.31
CA GLN A 181 40.92 21.83 2.21
C GLN A 181 41.14 21.10 3.55
N LEU A 182 42.20 21.44 4.28
CA LEU A 182 42.46 20.88 5.60
C LEU A 182 41.41 21.31 6.62
N ALA A 183 40.96 22.56 6.58
CA ALA A 183 39.90 23.08 7.44
C ALA A 183 38.56 22.39 7.15
N GLN A 184 38.21 22.20 5.87
CA GLN A 184 37.01 21.47 5.45
C GLN A 184 37.04 20.02 5.93
N LYS A 185 38.17 19.33 5.73
CA LYS A 185 38.35 17.94 6.16
C LYS A 185 38.28 17.77 7.67
N ARG A 186 38.82 18.74 8.43
CA ARG A 186 38.70 18.77 9.90
C ARG A 186 37.24 18.90 10.33
N ASN A 187 36.47 19.79 9.69
CA ASN A 187 35.06 20.02 10.03
C ASN A 187 34.20 18.79 9.70
N GLU A 188 34.46 18.12 8.57
CA GLU A 188 33.82 16.84 8.23
C GLU A 188 34.10 15.76 9.27
N LEU A 189 35.33 15.62 9.73
CA LEU A 189 35.70 14.64 10.75
C LEU A 189 35.04 14.93 12.11
N LEU A 190 34.93 16.20 12.49
CA LEU A 190 34.20 16.60 13.71
C LEU A 190 32.70 16.28 13.61
N ASN A 191 32.09 16.50 12.43
CA ASN A 191 30.69 16.17 12.20
C ASN A 191 30.46 14.65 12.21
N LYS A 192 31.38 13.87 11.61
CA LYS A 192 31.36 12.41 11.71
C LYS A 192 31.50 11.94 13.15
N LYS A 193 32.43 12.50 13.93
CA LYS A 193 32.60 12.19 15.36
C LYS A 193 31.31 12.42 16.17
N LYS A 194 30.58 13.52 15.91
CA LYS A 194 29.34 13.85 16.61
C LYS A 194 28.17 12.93 16.22
N ASN A 195 28.08 12.55 14.95
CA ASN A 195 26.89 11.86 14.41
C ASN A 195 27.03 10.34 14.30
N GLN A 196 28.26 9.80 14.23
CA GLN A 196 28.50 8.37 13.96
C GLN A 196 29.23 7.62 15.07
N TYR A 197 29.74 8.31 16.09
CA TYR A 197 30.54 7.67 17.13
C TYR A 197 29.99 7.97 18.53
N VAL A 198 30.01 6.96 19.39
CA VAL A 198 29.55 7.02 20.78
C VAL A 198 30.73 6.74 21.70
N PRO A 199 30.81 7.35 22.90
CA PRO A 199 31.86 7.06 23.86
C PRO A 199 31.96 5.57 24.18
N VAL A 200 33.19 5.05 24.26
CA VAL A 200 33.49 3.62 24.48
C VAL A 200 32.89 3.10 25.79
N GLN A 201 32.70 3.97 26.79
CA GLN A 201 32.06 3.64 28.07
C GLN A 201 30.62 3.14 27.91
N VAL A 202 29.88 3.64 26.90
CA VAL A 202 28.51 3.20 26.62
C VAL A 202 28.50 1.76 26.10
N LYS A 203 29.50 1.41 25.28
CA LYS A 203 29.66 0.03 24.80
C LYS A 203 29.93 -0.93 25.96
N THR A 204 30.81 -0.57 26.87
CA THR A 204 31.13 -1.41 28.03
C THR A 204 29.92 -1.61 28.94
N ASP A 205 29.08 -0.58 29.15
CA ASP A 205 27.84 -0.69 29.93
C ASP A 205 26.81 -1.61 29.23
N LEU A 206 26.66 -1.49 27.91
CA LEU A 206 25.80 -2.37 27.12
C LEU A 206 26.27 -3.83 27.13
N ASP A 207 27.58 -4.07 27.07
CA ASP A 207 28.14 -5.43 27.15
C ASP A 207 27.88 -6.07 28.53
N VAL A 208 27.96 -5.28 29.60
CA VAL A 208 27.60 -5.74 30.96
C VAL A 208 26.10 -6.06 31.04
N LYS A 209 25.23 -5.16 30.56
CA LYS A 209 23.78 -5.39 30.53
C LYS A 209 23.39 -6.60 29.68
N MET A 210 24.04 -6.78 28.53
CA MET A 210 23.83 -7.94 27.66
C MET A 210 24.17 -9.24 28.39
N LYS A 211 25.30 -9.30 29.10
CA LYS A 211 25.66 -10.47 29.90
C LYS A 211 24.64 -10.76 30.99
N VAL A 212 24.16 -9.73 31.70
CA VAL A 212 23.13 -9.90 32.74
C VAL A 212 21.85 -10.49 32.15
N VAL A 213 21.37 -9.96 31.02
CA VAL A 213 20.15 -10.45 30.37
C VAL A 213 20.31 -11.88 29.85
N LEU A 214 21.48 -12.23 29.30
CA LEU A 214 21.76 -13.59 28.83
C LEU A 214 21.78 -14.59 29.99
N ASN A 215 22.40 -14.24 31.11
CA ASN A 215 22.40 -15.08 32.31
C ASN A 215 20.97 -15.29 32.84
N GLN A 216 20.18 -14.21 32.90
CA GLN A 216 18.77 -14.29 33.34
C GLN A 216 17.94 -15.17 32.40
N ARG A 217 18.16 -15.10 31.08
CA ARG A 217 17.51 -15.98 30.11
C ARG A 217 17.84 -17.45 30.39
N ASP A 218 19.10 -17.75 30.66
CA ASP A 218 19.56 -19.12 30.89
C ASP A 218 18.99 -19.69 32.20
N GLU A 219 18.92 -18.87 33.25
CA GLU A 219 18.23 -19.20 34.51
C GLU A 219 16.74 -19.49 34.29
N LEU A 220 16.04 -18.61 33.55
CA LEU A 220 14.63 -18.79 33.22
C LEU A 220 14.39 -20.02 32.34
N SER A 221 15.31 -20.35 31.43
CA SER A 221 15.23 -21.55 30.61
C SER A 221 15.29 -22.81 31.47
N VAL A 222 16.20 -22.84 32.45
CA VAL A 222 16.31 -23.97 33.39
C VAL A 222 15.05 -24.10 34.24
N GLU A 223 14.49 -22.98 34.72
CA GLU A 223 13.25 -23.02 35.49
C GLU A 223 12.06 -23.48 34.64
N ASN A 224 11.98 -23.02 33.40
CA ASN A 224 10.96 -23.44 32.46
C ASN A 224 11.03 -24.96 32.16
N ASP A 225 12.24 -25.54 32.05
CA ASP A 225 12.41 -26.98 31.89
C ASP A 225 11.89 -27.76 33.12
N LYS A 226 12.11 -27.26 34.34
CA LYS A 226 11.56 -27.87 35.56
C LYS A 226 10.03 -27.80 35.59
N LEU A 227 9.46 -26.66 35.20
CA LEU A 227 8.01 -26.47 35.14
C LEU A 227 7.37 -27.36 34.07
N LEU A 228 7.99 -27.47 32.90
CA LEU A 228 7.58 -28.35 31.83
C LEU A 228 7.56 -29.81 32.28
N LEU A 229 8.61 -30.25 33.00
CA LEU A 229 8.65 -31.59 33.58
C LEU A 229 7.49 -31.81 34.56
N ARG A 230 7.23 -30.86 35.46
CA ARG A 230 6.11 -30.95 36.41
C ARG A 230 4.77 -31.04 35.69
N TYR A 231 4.54 -30.21 34.68
CA TYR A 231 3.30 -30.25 33.91
C TYR A 231 3.09 -31.63 33.28
N LYS A 232 4.09 -32.18 32.57
CA LYS A 232 3.95 -33.50 31.93
C LYS A 232 3.61 -34.59 32.92
N ARG A 233 4.31 -34.59 34.06
CA ARG A 233 4.09 -35.54 35.15
C ARG A 233 2.64 -35.48 35.64
N LEU A 234 2.10 -34.28 35.81
CA LEU A 234 0.71 -34.06 36.23
C LEU A 234 -0.30 -34.45 35.14
N THR A 235 -0.04 -34.13 33.88
CA THR A 235 -0.92 -34.46 32.75
C THR A 235 -1.05 -35.96 32.57
N LEU A 236 0.06 -36.71 32.62
CA LEU A 236 0.02 -38.17 32.53
C LEU A 236 -0.73 -38.81 33.70
N LEU A 237 -0.52 -38.30 34.93
CA LEU A 237 -1.30 -38.74 36.08
C LEU A 237 -2.79 -38.45 35.91
N LYS A 238 -3.15 -37.27 35.42
CA LYS A 238 -4.54 -36.88 35.12
C LYS A 238 -5.17 -37.78 34.06
N GLU A 239 -4.44 -38.10 33.00
CA GLU A 239 -4.91 -38.99 31.93
C GLU A 239 -5.06 -40.44 32.41
N ALA A 240 -4.11 -40.95 33.20
CA ALA A 240 -4.21 -42.27 33.83
C ALA A 240 -5.42 -42.36 34.77
N LEU A 241 -5.63 -41.33 35.60
CA LEU A 241 -6.80 -41.22 36.47
C LEU A 241 -8.11 -41.14 35.67
N SER A 242 -8.11 -40.39 34.56
CA SER A 242 -9.28 -40.27 33.70
C SER A 242 -9.60 -41.58 32.98
N ARG A 243 -8.58 -42.33 32.53
CA ARG A 243 -8.74 -43.68 31.95
C ARG A 243 -9.28 -44.67 32.98
N TRP A 244 -8.78 -44.62 34.21
CA TRP A 244 -9.26 -45.47 35.30
C TRP A 244 -10.70 -45.16 35.70
N ALA A 245 -11.04 -43.87 35.83
CA ALA A 245 -12.41 -43.44 36.15
C ALA A 245 -13.42 -43.90 35.08
N LYS A 246 -13.02 -43.89 33.80
CA LYS A 246 -13.85 -44.34 32.68
C LYS A 246 -13.94 -45.88 32.57
N SER A 247 -12.98 -46.64 33.10
CA SER A 247 -12.93 -48.10 32.96
C SER A 247 -13.73 -48.87 34.02
N GLY A 248 -14.41 -48.18 34.94
CA GLY A 248 -15.35 -48.80 35.88
C GLY A 248 -14.68 -49.72 36.92
N SER A 249 -13.50 -49.34 37.42
CA SER A 249 -12.85 -49.94 38.61
C SER A 249 -12.43 -51.42 38.51
N ARG A 250 -11.85 -51.86 37.38
CA ARG A 250 -11.29 -53.24 37.28
C ARG A 250 -9.92 -53.45 37.93
N SER A 251 -9.19 -52.40 38.32
CA SER A 251 -7.92 -52.50 39.07
C SER A 251 -7.90 -51.57 40.29
N PRO A 252 -7.24 -51.96 41.41
CA PRO A 252 -7.11 -51.11 42.58
C PRO A 252 -6.36 -49.81 42.25
N LEU A 253 -6.95 -48.66 42.60
CA LEU A 253 -6.38 -47.34 42.32
C LEU A 253 -4.94 -47.18 42.84
N LEU A 254 -4.63 -47.79 43.99
CA LEU A 254 -3.32 -47.71 44.62
C LEU A 254 -2.22 -48.40 43.81
N GLU A 255 -2.53 -49.52 43.14
CA GLU A 255 -1.57 -50.24 42.28
C GLU A 255 -1.32 -49.49 40.98
N LEU A 256 -2.38 -48.91 40.39
CA LEU A 256 -2.25 -48.06 39.21
C LEU A 256 -1.42 -46.80 39.52
N LEU A 257 -1.76 -46.09 40.61
CA LEU A 257 -1.02 -44.90 41.02
C LEU A 257 0.43 -45.22 41.35
N SER A 258 0.73 -46.33 42.01
CA SER A 258 2.12 -46.71 42.33
C SER A 258 2.93 -47.12 41.09
N SER A 259 2.31 -47.75 40.10
CA SER A 259 2.92 -48.04 38.79
C SER A 259 3.18 -46.76 37.98
N GLU A 260 2.18 -45.88 37.88
CA GLU A 260 2.28 -44.62 37.15
C GLU A 260 3.23 -43.63 37.85
N LEU A 261 3.26 -43.58 39.18
CA LEU A 261 4.21 -42.75 39.94
C LEU A 261 5.65 -43.21 39.73
N LYS A 262 5.92 -44.52 39.61
CA LYS A 262 7.24 -45.03 39.23
C LYS A 262 7.63 -44.55 37.82
N HIS A 263 6.75 -44.71 36.84
CA HIS A 263 6.98 -44.26 35.47
C HIS A 263 7.19 -42.73 35.36
N VAL A 264 6.44 -41.95 36.14
CA VAL A 264 6.53 -40.48 36.24
C VAL A 264 7.83 -40.03 36.92
N SER A 265 8.36 -40.82 37.86
CA SER A 265 9.60 -40.51 38.58
C SER A 265 10.85 -40.64 37.71
N GLU A 266 10.84 -41.55 36.73
CA GLU A 266 11.95 -41.84 35.82
C GLU A 266 11.97 -40.92 34.58
N MET A 267 10.92 -40.12 34.39
CA MET A 267 10.72 -39.25 33.23
C MET A 267 11.69 -38.05 33.20
N LYS A 268 12.25 -37.78 32.01
CA LYS A 268 13.11 -36.63 31.70
C LYS A 268 12.50 -35.76 30.60
N VAL A 269 12.97 -34.51 30.48
CA VAL A 269 12.56 -33.61 29.39
C VAL A 269 13.44 -33.89 28.17
N CYS A 270 12.84 -34.28 27.04
CA CYS A 270 13.52 -34.44 25.76
C CYS A 270 13.30 -33.22 24.85
N GLU A 271 14.17 -33.04 23.85
CA GLU A 271 14.09 -31.92 22.89
C GLU A 271 12.77 -31.90 22.09
N ASP A 272 12.21 -33.06 21.75
CA ASP A 272 10.92 -33.14 21.05
C ASP A 272 9.74 -32.64 21.90
N ASP A 273 9.85 -32.73 23.22
CA ASP A 273 8.81 -32.22 24.11
C ASP A 273 8.79 -30.69 24.18
N ARG A 274 9.95 -30.04 24.01
CA ARG A 274 10.04 -28.57 23.94
C ARG A 274 9.33 -28.03 22.70
N LYS A 275 9.23 -28.85 21.65
CA LYS A 275 8.47 -28.55 20.42
C LYS A 275 6.99 -28.91 20.57
N GLY A 276 6.68 -30.08 21.15
CA GLY A 276 5.30 -30.51 21.43
C GLY A 276 4.53 -29.53 22.29
N PHE A 277 5.15 -28.98 23.35
CA PHE A 277 4.50 -27.98 24.22
C PHE A 277 4.19 -26.63 23.56
N ARG A 278 4.90 -26.30 22.47
CA ARG A 278 4.59 -25.11 21.67
C ARG A 278 3.49 -25.38 20.64
N ALA A 279 3.29 -26.64 20.28
CA ALA A 279 2.29 -27.07 19.29
C ALA A 279 0.94 -27.45 19.92
N ASP A 280 0.93 -27.98 21.15
CA ASP A 280 -0.27 -28.45 21.87
C ASP A 280 -0.93 -27.36 22.73
N ARG A 281 -0.44 -26.12 22.65
CA ARG A 281 -1.22 -24.96 23.08
C ARG A 281 -2.36 -24.81 22.08
N SER A 282 -3.56 -25.23 22.46
CA SER A 282 -4.76 -24.63 21.88
C SER A 282 -4.60 -23.11 22.04
N GLU A 283 -4.72 -22.39 20.93
CA GLU A 283 -4.40 -20.97 20.82
C GLU A 283 -5.29 -20.07 21.70
N GLU A 284 -6.25 -20.64 22.41
CA GLU A 284 -7.13 -19.98 23.38
C GLU A 284 -6.54 -19.87 24.79
N ASP A 285 -5.44 -20.56 25.11
CA ASP A 285 -4.94 -20.69 26.48
C ASP A 285 -3.68 -19.83 26.76
N ASP A 286 -3.48 -18.74 26.00
CA ASP A 286 -2.56 -17.68 26.39
C ASP A 286 -3.28 -16.64 27.27
N PRO A 287 -2.96 -16.55 28.58
CA PRO A 287 -3.56 -15.56 29.47
C PRO A 287 -3.28 -14.09 29.06
N GLY A 288 -2.37 -13.85 28.10
CA GLY A 288 -2.17 -12.56 27.45
C GLY A 288 -3.27 -12.19 26.44
N GLU A 289 -3.62 -13.10 25.52
CA GLU A 289 -4.59 -12.83 24.44
C GLU A 289 -6.03 -12.73 24.97
N ILE A 290 -6.42 -13.53 25.98
CA ILE A 290 -7.73 -13.40 26.65
C ILE A 290 -7.90 -12.04 27.33
N LYS A 291 -6.82 -11.48 27.89
CA LYS A 291 -6.87 -10.15 28.52
C LYS A 291 -6.98 -9.05 27.49
N GLU A 292 -6.35 -9.21 26.32
CA GLU A 292 -6.43 -8.25 25.22
C GLU A 292 -7.82 -8.24 24.58
N SER A 293 -8.40 -9.40 24.29
CA SER A 293 -9.76 -9.49 23.74
C SER A 293 -10.81 -8.89 24.67
N ARG A 294 -10.71 -9.15 25.98
CA ARG A 294 -11.58 -8.51 26.99
C ARG A 294 -11.40 -6.99 27.06
N ARG A 295 -10.17 -6.50 26.93
CA ARG A 295 -9.88 -5.05 26.89
C ARG A 295 -10.47 -4.40 25.65
N LEU A 296 -10.38 -5.06 24.49
CA LEU A 296 -10.97 -4.57 23.24
C LEU A 296 -12.50 -4.55 23.32
N ALA A 297 -13.13 -5.59 23.86
CA ALA A 297 -14.57 -5.62 24.08
C ALA A 297 -15.04 -4.48 25.00
N ALA A 298 -14.37 -4.27 26.13
CA ALA A 298 -14.65 -3.14 27.03
C ALA A 298 -14.44 -1.77 26.35
N TYR A 299 -13.49 -1.68 25.42
CA TYR A 299 -13.26 -0.47 24.64
C TYR A 299 -14.41 -0.15 23.69
N VAL A 300 -14.96 -1.18 23.02
CA VAL A 300 -16.14 -1.06 22.15
C VAL A 300 -17.38 -0.72 22.95
N GLU A 301 -17.61 -1.37 24.10
CA GLU A 301 -18.74 -1.03 24.99
C GLU A 301 -18.68 0.43 25.46
N ARG A 302 -17.49 0.94 25.79
CA ARG A 302 -17.31 2.35 26.15
C ARG A 302 -17.67 3.29 25.00
N PHE A 303 -17.30 2.94 23.76
CA PHE A 303 -17.70 3.71 22.59
C PHE A 303 -19.22 3.79 22.46
N VAL A 304 -19.91 2.64 22.56
CA VAL A 304 -21.39 2.58 22.47
C VAL A 304 -22.04 3.44 23.56
N LYS A 305 -21.56 3.35 24.81
CA LYS A 305 -22.08 4.19 25.91
C LYS A 305 -21.94 5.69 25.65
N LEU A 306 -20.79 6.16 25.16
CA LEU A 306 -20.56 7.57 24.83
C LEU A 306 -21.46 8.00 23.66
N PHE A 307 -21.61 7.14 22.66
CA PHE A 307 -22.42 7.42 21.49
C PHE A 307 -23.91 7.50 21.83
N ASP A 308 -24.43 6.58 22.64
CA ASP A 308 -25.83 6.55 23.08
C ASP A 308 -26.15 7.70 24.04
N ALA A 309 -25.15 8.19 24.79
CA ALA A 309 -25.28 9.37 25.65
C ALA A 309 -25.34 10.69 24.86
N GLY A 310 -25.10 10.68 23.55
CA GLY A 310 -25.03 11.89 22.71
C GLY A 310 -23.72 12.67 22.86
N GLU A 311 -22.73 12.13 23.58
CA GLU A 311 -21.39 12.72 23.74
C GLU A 311 -20.53 12.43 22.51
N TYR A 312 -20.93 12.96 21.35
CA TYR A 312 -20.35 12.60 20.06
C TYR A 312 -18.88 13.01 19.90
N GLU A 313 -18.44 14.09 20.56
CA GLU A 313 -17.05 14.53 20.53
C GLU A 313 -16.12 13.52 21.22
N ASP A 314 -16.50 13.09 22.42
CA ASP A 314 -15.77 12.10 23.20
C ASP A 314 -15.85 10.71 22.55
N ALA A 315 -17.01 10.35 21.98
CA ALA A 315 -17.17 9.13 21.21
C ALA A 315 -16.24 9.10 19.98
N ALA A 316 -16.15 10.21 19.25
CA ALA A 316 -15.29 10.33 18.07
C ALA A 316 -13.81 10.24 18.46
N PHE A 317 -13.39 10.91 19.52
CA PHE A 317 -12.03 10.85 20.04
C PHE A 317 -11.65 9.45 20.52
N HIS A 318 -12.55 8.78 21.24
CA HIS A 318 -12.37 7.42 21.72
C HIS A 318 -12.28 6.43 20.55
N ALA A 319 -13.17 6.52 19.56
CA ALA A 319 -13.10 5.68 18.36
C ALA A 319 -11.80 5.89 17.56
N ALA A 320 -11.41 7.15 17.36
CA ALA A 320 -10.21 7.51 16.63
C ALA A 320 -8.94 7.00 17.31
N ARG A 321 -8.87 6.96 18.65
CA ARG A 321 -7.71 6.42 19.39
C ARG A 321 -7.78 4.92 19.69
N SER A 322 -8.70 4.20 19.05
CA SER A 322 -8.90 2.78 19.32
C SER A 322 -7.63 1.93 19.14
N PRO A 323 -7.33 1.02 20.08
CA PRO A 323 -6.23 0.06 19.93
C PRO A 323 -6.40 -0.75 18.66
N HIS A 324 -5.30 -0.97 17.94
CA HIS A 324 -5.25 -1.67 16.65
C HIS A 324 -6.14 -1.09 15.54
N GLY A 325 -6.81 0.04 15.79
CA GLY A 325 -7.78 0.63 14.88
C GLY A 325 -9.11 -0.12 14.81
N VAL A 326 -9.50 -0.86 15.85
CA VAL A 326 -10.75 -1.66 15.86
C VAL A 326 -11.99 -0.81 15.54
N LEU A 327 -12.03 0.44 16.00
CA LEU A 327 -13.14 1.38 15.73
C LEU A 327 -12.86 2.34 14.56
N ARG A 328 -11.74 2.18 13.85
CA ARG A 328 -11.39 2.99 12.67
C ARG A 328 -11.89 2.33 11.39
N ASN A 329 -13.20 2.15 11.31
CA ASN A 329 -13.85 1.40 10.24
C ASN A 329 -15.08 2.15 9.69
N MET A 330 -15.58 1.71 8.54
CA MET A 330 -16.73 2.32 7.87
C MET A 330 -18.01 2.28 8.69
N GLY A 331 -18.27 1.19 9.42
CA GLY A 331 -19.47 1.08 10.25
C GLY A 331 -19.55 2.16 11.34
N VAL A 332 -18.41 2.58 11.90
CA VAL A 332 -18.37 3.71 12.84
C VAL A 332 -18.57 5.05 12.13
N MET A 333 -17.98 5.22 10.93
CA MET A 333 -18.19 6.43 10.10
C MET A 333 -19.68 6.61 9.74
N GLU A 334 -20.36 5.54 9.33
CA GLU A 334 -21.80 5.56 9.00
C GLU A 334 -22.68 5.92 10.20
N LYS A 335 -22.34 5.42 11.40
CA LYS A 335 -23.03 5.83 12.63
C LYS A 335 -22.93 7.34 12.85
N PHE A 336 -21.75 7.93 12.69
CA PHE A 336 -21.60 9.38 12.80
C PHE A 336 -22.30 10.15 11.67
N LYS A 337 -22.33 9.60 10.46
CA LYS A 337 -23.01 10.20 9.29
C LYS A 337 -24.54 10.21 9.45
N ALA A 338 -25.11 9.23 10.14
CA ALA A 338 -26.55 9.14 10.40
C ALA A 338 -27.08 10.21 11.37
N ILE A 339 -26.20 10.95 12.06
CA ILE A 339 -26.59 11.99 13.01
C ILE A 339 -26.98 13.25 12.23
N THR A 340 -28.26 13.61 12.24
CA THR A 340 -28.81 14.78 11.56
C THR A 340 -29.08 15.96 12.50
N ALA A 341 -29.23 15.70 13.81
CA ALA A 341 -29.45 16.71 14.83
C ALA A 341 -28.22 16.79 15.75
N TYR A 342 -27.43 17.86 15.61
CA TYR A 342 -26.28 18.14 16.46
C TYR A 342 -26.13 19.65 16.64
N GLU A 343 -26.00 20.10 17.89
CA GLU A 343 -25.89 21.54 18.23
C GLU A 343 -24.43 22.03 18.30
N GLY A 344 -23.44 21.16 18.09
CA GLY A 344 -22.04 21.56 18.14
C GLY A 344 -21.52 22.19 16.85
N ALA A 345 -20.33 22.79 16.93
CA ALA A 345 -19.75 23.61 15.87
C ALA A 345 -19.38 22.85 14.59
N LEU A 346 -19.09 21.55 14.69
CA LEU A 346 -18.72 20.69 13.56
C LEU A 346 -19.61 19.44 13.52
N PRO A 347 -20.06 19.00 12.33
CA PRO A 347 -20.77 17.73 12.20
C PRO A 347 -19.96 16.57 12.81
N PRO A 348 -20.59 15.65 13.57
CA PRO A 348 -19.88 14.56 14.24
C PRO A 348 -19.02 13.69 13.30
N VAL A 349 -19.49 13.46 12.07
CA VAL A 349 -18.76 12.75 11.02
C VAL A 349 -17.47 13.46 10.60
N LEU A 350 -17.49 14.78 10.49
CA LEU A 350 -16.32 15.59 10.16
C LEU A 350 -15.33 15.62 11.33
N LEU A 351 -15.85 15.72 12.56
CA LEU A 351 -15.03 15.66 13.77
C LEU A 351 -14.30 14.31 13.88
N PHE A 352 -15.01 13.20 13.64
CA PHE A 352 -14.41 11.87 13.61
C PHE A 352 -13.31 11.76 12.56
N PHE A 353 -13.56 12.22 11.32
CA PHE A 353 -12.54 12.20 10.26
C PHE A 353 -11.30 13.03 10.62
N ARG A 354 -11.49 14.24 11.17
CA ARG A 354 -10.38 15.08 11.66
C ARG A 354 -9.54 14.36 12.72
N LEU A 355 -10.19 13.68 13.66
CA LEU A 355 -9.51 12.93 14.71
C LEU A 355 -8.80 11.69 14.17
N LEU A 356 -9.34 11.03 13.14
CA LEU A 356 -8.65 9.94 12.44
C LEU A 356 -7.35 10.42 11.79
N MET A 357 -7.37 11.58 11.12
CA MET A 357 -6.17 12.18 10.53
C MET A 357 -5.08 12.41 11.58
N ILE A 358 -5.44 12.92 12.76
CA ILE A 358 -4.47 13.21 13.82
C ILE A 358 -3.96 11.95 14.52
N SER A 359 -4.83 10.96 14.73
CA SER A 359 -4.55 9.77 15.56
C SER A 359 -4.04 8.55 14.78
N ALA A 360 -4.12 8.55 13.45
CA ALA A 360 -3.56 7.47 12.64
C ALA A 360 -2.03 7.36 12.86
N PRO A 361 -1.49 6.14 13.08
CA PRO A 361 -0.05 5.96 13.21
C PRO A 361 0.66 6.28 11.88
N PRO A 362 1.86 6.88 11.94
CA PRO A 362 2.61 7.20 10.74
C PRO A 362 2.91 5.94 9.92
N GLY A 363 2.82 6.06 8.59
CA GLY A 363 3.09 4.94 7.67
C GLY A 363 1.96 3.91 7.54
N LYS A 364 0.80 4.11 8.17
CA LYS A 364 -0.39 3.28 7.97
C LYS A 364 -1.57 4.17 7.54
N PRO A 365 -1.83 4.30 6.22
CA PRO A 365 -2.94 5.11 5.74
C PRO A 365 -4.29 4.52 6.17
N LEU A 366 -5.31 5.38 6.25
CA LEU A 366 -6.69 4.94 6.44
C LEU A 366 -7.12 4.06 5.25
N PRO A 367 -8.03 3.09 5.46
CA PRO A 367 -8.62 2.32 4.37
C PRO A 367 -9.19 3.22 3.26
N GLU A 368 -9.20 2.73 2.03
CA GLU A 368 -9.66 3.47 0.84
C GLU A 368 -11.08 4.03 1.02
N THR A 369 -12.04 3.20 1.37
CA THR A 369 -13.45 3.59 1.60
C THR A 369 -13.59 4.69 2.65
N LEU A 370 -12.81 4.60 3.73
CA LEU A 370 -12.81 5.58 4.83
C LEU A 370 -12.14 6.89 4.41
N SER A 371 -11.12 6.80 3.54
CA SER A 371 -10.43 7.96 2.97
C SER A 371 -11.36 8.74 2.05
N SER A 372 -12.04 8.06 1.12
CA SER A 372 -12.98 8.68 0.18
C SER A 372 -14.16 9.33 0.88
N GLU A 373 -14.82 8.63 1.81
CA GLU A 373 -15.97 9.18 2.55
C GLU A 373 -15.56 10.36 3.45
N GLY A 374 -14.40 10.24 4.12
CA GLY A 374 -13.86 11.31 4.96
C GLY A 374 -13.53 12.58 4.18
N VAL A 375 -12.88 12.43 3.02
CA VAL A 375 -12.57 13.56 2.13
C VAL A 375 -13.85 14.14 1.52
N HIS A 376 -14.81 13.31 1.09
CA HIS A 376 -16.13 13.78 0.64
C HIS A 376 -16.78 14.69 1.69
N CYS A 377 -16.80 14.23 2.94
CA CYS A 377 -17.34 15.00 4.06
C CYS A 377 -16.55 16.31 4.29
N ALA A 378 -15.22 16.25 4.29
CA ALA A 378 -14.38 17.45 4.49
C ALA A 378 -14.61 18.51 3.40
N LEU A 379 -14.62 18.11 2.12
CA LEU A 379 -14.84 19.01 0.99
C LEU A 379 -16.26 19.59 0.99
N LYS A 380 -17.29 18.79 1.29
CA LYS A 380 -18.67 19.27 1.40
C LYS A 380 -18.83 20.40 2.42
N HIS A 381 -18.01 20.42 3.47
CA HIS A 381 -18.02 21.45 4.51
C HIS A 381 -16.92 22.52 4.32
N GLY A 382 -16.19 22.52 3.19
CA GLY A 382 -15.16 23.52 2.87
C GLY A 382 -13.83 23.34 3.59
N TYR A 383 -13.56 22.17 4.20
CA TYR A 383 -12.31 21.89 4.93
C TYR A 383 -11.21 21.34 4.02
N VAL A 384 -10.84 22.10 2.98
CA VAL A 384 -9.77 21.73 2.04
C VAL A 384 -8.43 21.55 2.75
N GLU A 385 -8.13 22.39 3.75
CA GLU A 385 -6.89 22.30 4.55
C GLU A 385 -6.72 20.93 5.25
N LEU A 386 -7.82 20.31 5.69
CA LEU A 386 -7.80 18.99 6.31
C LEU A 386 -7.42 17.91 5.28
N VAL A 387 -7.90 18.06 4.05
CA VAL A 387 -7.56 17.18 2.93
C VAL A 387 -6.09 17.39 2.53
N THR A 388 -5.63 18.64 2.45
CA THR A 388 -4.22 18.99 2.24
C THR A 388 -3.31 18.33 3.28
N PHE A 389 -3.70 18.38 4.56
CA PHE A 389 -2.98 17.69 5.62
C PHE A 389 -2.97 16.16 5.42
N GLY A 390 -4.12 15.56 5.09
CA GLY A 390 -4.24 14.12 4.87
C GLY A 390 -3.36 13.60 3.73
N VAL A 391 -3.31 14.33 2.61
CA VAL A 391 -2.49 14.01 1.44
C VAL A 391 -1.00 14.29 1.74
N SER A 392 -0.64 15.47 2.23
CA SER A 392 0.77 15.80 2.50
C SER A 392 1.44 14.87 3.52
N GLN A 393 0.68 14.32 4.46
CA GLN A 393 1.18 13.39 5.48
C GLN A 393 1.03 11.90 5.09
N HIS A 394 0.59 11.59 3.86
CA HIS A 394 0.36 10.22 3.39
C HIS A 394 -0.55 9.40 4.33
N ARG A 395 -1.60 10.04 4.87
CA ARG A 395 -2.53 9.43 5.84
C ARG A 395 -3.77 8.83 5.19
N LEU A 396 -4.00 9.15 3.92
CA LEU A 396 -5.10 8.64 3.12
C LEU A 396 -4.59 7.54 2.19
N THR A 397 -5.42 6.54 1.92
CA THR A 397 -5.15 5.63 0.80
C THR A 397 -5.58 6.32 -0.48
N TYR A 398 -4.65 6.40 -1.43
CA TYR A 398 -4.89 7.07 -2.71
C TYR A 398 -5.56 6.14 -3.70
N SER A 399 -6.65 6.63 -4.28
CA SER A 399 -7.42 5.96 -5.33
C SER A 399 -7.84 6.96 -6.39
N GLU A 400 -8.21 6.45 -7.56
CA GLU A 400 -8.71 7.28 -8.66
C GLU A 400 -9.98 8.03 -8.25
N GLU A 401 -10.90 7.37 -7.54
CA GLU A 401 -12.13 7.97 -7.01
C GLU A 401 -11.85 9.13 -6.04
N LEU A 402 -10.82 8.99 -5.20
CA LEU A 402 -10.41 10.05 -4.28
C LEU A 402 -9.90 11.29 -5.03
N GLY A 403 -9.12 11.07 -6.10
CA GLY A 403 -8.65 12.14 -6.97
C GLY A 403 -9.80 12.83 -7.69
N ASP A 404 -10.76 12.06 -8.22
CA ASP A 404 -11.94 12.58 -8.93
C ASP A 404 -12.78 13.49 -8.02
N LEU A 405 -12.94 13.07 -6.76
CA LEU A 405 -13.67 13.81 -5.75
C LEU A 405 -13.00 15.15 -5.38
N ILE A 406 -11.67 15.17 -5.27
CA ILE A 406 -10.91 16.40 -5.02
C ILE A 406 -10.97 17.33 -6.25
N CYS A 407 -10.82 16.78 -7.46
CA CYS A 407 -10.92 17.52 -8.70
C CYS A 407 -12.30 18.17 -8.87
N SER A 408 -13.37 17.40 -8.69
CA SER A 408 -14.75 17.88 -8.87
C SER A 408 -15.07 19.04 -7.92
N HIS A 409 -14.60 18.97 -6.67
CA HIS A 409 -14.76 20.08 -5.73
C HIS A 409 -14.01 21.34 -6.16
N GLY A 410 -12.82 21.18 -6.76
CA GLY A 410 -12.06 22.30 -7.31
C GLY A 410 -12.79 22.98 -8.47
N ASP A 411 -13.50 22.22 -9.31
CA ASP A 411 -14.31 22.77 -10.40
C ASP A 411 -15.51 23.60 -9.87
N ASP A 412 -16.05 23.24 -8.69
CA ASP A 412 -17.14 23.96 -8.02
C ASP A 412 -16.68 25.19 -7.20
N ASP A 413 -15.51 25.15 -6.56
CA ASP A 413 -14.97 26.23 -5.73
C ASP A 413 -13.74 26.89 -6.35
N LEU A 414 -13.97 28.03 -7.02
CA LEU A 414 -12.95 28.86 -7.67
C LEU A 414 -11.78 29.27 -6.75
N ARG A 415 -11.98 29.34 -5.42
CA ARG A 415 -10.92 29.72 -4.47
C ARG A 415 -9.95 28.57 -4.21
N ALA A 416 -10.42 27.33 -4.36
CA ALA A 416 -9.66 26.13 -4.06
C ALA A 416 -9.13 25.42 -5.32
N VAL A 417 -9.49 25.86 -6.53
CA VAL A 417 -9.13 25.22 -7.83
C VAL A 417 -7.67 24.76 -7.88
N ASP A 418 -6.69 25.66 -7.71
CA ASP A 418 -5.28 25.27 -7.86
C ASP A 418 -4.83 24.30 -6.75
N THR A 419 -5.32 24.49 -5.52
CA THR A 419 -5.01 23.58 -4.40
C THR A 419 -5.61 22.20 -4.66
N CYS A 420 -6.87 22.12 -5.08
CA CYS A 420 -7.54 20.87 -5.43
C CYS A 420 -6.86 20.16 -6.60
N LEU A 421 -6.52 20.88 -7.67
CA LEU A 421 -5.80 20.31 -8.81
C LEU A 421 -4.41 19.80 -8.40
N ALA A 422 -3.69 20.53 -7.55
CA ALA A 422 -2.39 20.10 -7.04
C ALA A 422 -2.50 18.83 -6.17
N LEU A 423 -3.51 18.76 -5.31
CA LEU A 423 -3.77 17.57 -4.48
C LEU A 423 -4.20 16.38 -5.32
N ALA A 424 -5.11 16.58 -6.28
CA ALA A 424 -5.56 15.53 -7.18
C ALA A 424 -4.42 15.00 -8.05
N GLN A 425 -3.53 15.87 -8.54
CA GLN A 425 -2.31 15.47 -9.24
C GLN A 425 -1.47 14.50 -8.39
N ILE A 426 -1.23 14.81 -7.11
CA ILE A 426 -0.47 13.94 -6.19
C ILE A 426 -1.16 12.58 -6.05
N VAL A 427 -2.48 12.58 -5.86
CA VAL A 427 -3.28 11.35 -5.69
C VAL A 427 -3.23 10.49 -6.96
N TYR A 428 -3.50 11.07 -8.14
CA TYR A 428 -3.49 10.35 -9.41
C TYR A 428 -2.11 9.79 -9.76
N SER A 429 -1.05 10.59 -9.57
CA SER A 429 0.32 10.12 -9.82
C SER A 429 0.69 8.95 -8.91
N ALA A 430 0.22 8.94 -7.65
CA ALA A 430 0.52 7.88 -6.70
C ALA A 430 -0.30 6.60 -6.91
N CYS A 431 -1.53 6.70 -7.45
CA CYS A 431 -2.37 5.53 -7.76
C CYS A 431 -2.17 4.99 -9.18
N GLY A 432 -1.31 5.62 -10.00
CA GLY A 432 -1.04 5.20 -11.38
C GLY A 432 -2.07 5.66 -12.41
N ALA A 433 -2.95 6.61 -12.07
CA ALA A 433 -3.90 7.21 -13.00
C ALA A 433 -3.23 8.27 -13.90
N LEU A 434 -2.31 7.82 -14.76
CA LEU A 434 -1.38 8.67 -15.51
C LEU A 434 -2.07 9.76 -16.34
N ARG A 435 -3.10 9.41 -17.13
CA ARG A 435 -3.85 10.35 -17.98
C ARG A 435 -4.53 11.47 -17.19
N LYS A 436 -5.06 11.15 -16.00
CA LYS A 436 -5.70 12.13 -15.11
C LYS A 436 -4.66 13.01 -14.43
N ALA A 437 -3.52 12.46 -14.03
CA ALA A 437 -2.40 13.24 -13.51
C ALA A 437 -1.89 14.26 -14.56
N ALA A 438 -1.67 13.82 -15.80
CA ALA A 438 -1.26 14.71 -16.89
C ALA A 438 -2.30 15.80 -17.17
N LEU A 439 -3.59 15.45 -17.22
CA LEU A 439 -4.67 16.43 -17.38
C LEU A 439 -4.68 17.47 -16.25
N THR A 440 -4.51 17.04 -14.99
CA THR A 440 -4.44 17.99 -13.86
C THR A 440 -3.23 18.93 -13.93
N MET A 441 -2.07 18.45 -14.40
CA MET A 441 -0.90 19.30 -14.63
C MET A 441 -1.19 20.35 -15.71
N CYS A 442 -1.81 19.94 -16.83
CA CYS A 442 -2.20 20.85 -17.91
C CYS A 442 -3.22 21.90 -17.43
N LYS A 443 -4.26 21.50 -16.67
CA LYS A 443 -5.24 22.43 -16.09
C LYS A 443 -4.61 23.48 -15.16
N ARG A 444 -3.48 23.16 -14.53
CA ARG A 444 -2.69 24.09 -13.70
C ARG A 444 -1.75 25.00 -14.50
N GLY A 445 -1.72 24.86 -15.83
CA GLY A 445 -0.79 25.58 -16.70
C GLY A 445 0.63 25.02 -16.70
N LEU A 446 0.85 23.83 -16.12
CA LEU A 446 2.17 23.17 -16.07
C LEU A 446 2.38 22.26 -17.29
N THR A 447 2.18 22.78 -18.51
CA THR A 447 2.24 21.97 -19.75
C THR A 447 3.62 21.35 -19.98
N GLY A 448 4.70 22.10 -19.77
CA GLY A 448 6.06 21.57 -19.89
C GLY A 448 6.34 20.40 -18.94
N ALA A 449 5.91 20.51 -17.68
CA ALA A 449 6.04 19.41 -16.71
C ALA A 449 5.13 18.22 -17.06
N ALA A 450 3.96 18.47 -17.64
CA ALA A 450 3.08 17.41 -18.13
C ALA A 450 3.70 16.63 -19.29
N LEU A 451 4.39 17.31 -20.23
CA LEU A 451 5.12 16.66 -21.31
C LEU A 451 6.24 15.78 -20.77
N GLU A 452 7.10 16.32 -19.89
CA GLU A 452 8.15 15.53 -19.24
C GLU A 452 7.58 14.30 -18.55
N TYR A 453 6.48 14.49 -17.80
CA TYR A 453 5.77 13.39 -17.14
C TYR A 453 5.28 12.33 -18.14
N ILE A 454 4.69 12.72 -19.27
CA ILE A 454 4.26 11.80 -20.32
C ILE A 454 5.47 11.02 -20.88
N TYR A 455 6.57 11.70 -21.19
CA TYR A 455 7.76 11.03 -21.74
C TYR A 455 8.45 10.06 -20.78
N TYR A 456 8.46 10.37 -19.48
CA TYR A 456 9.03 9.47 -18.47
C TYR A 456 8.19 8.21 -18.26
N ASN A 457 6.89 8.27 -18.54
CA ASN A 457 5.97 7.15 -18.37
C ASN A 457 5.74 6.42 -19.70
N LYS A 458 6.51 5.35 -19.95
CA LYS A 458 6.43 4.54 -21.18
C LYS A 458 5.08 3.87 -21.44
N GLU A 459 4.21 3.80 -20.43
CA GLU A 459 2.85 3.25 -20.53
C GLU A 459 1.84 4.26 -21.08
N PHE A 460 2.23 5.54 -21.26
CA PHE A 460 1.35 6.58 -21.77
C PHE A 460 1.09 6.40 -23.26
N THR A 461 -0.19 6.27 -23.64
CA THR A 461 -0.59 5.99 -25.02
C THR A 461 -1.04 7.25 -25.77
N ILE A 462 -1.21 7.12 -27.09
CA ILE A 462 -1.83 8.17 -27.92
C ILE A 462 -3.26 8.44 -27.44
N ASP A 463 -4.02 7.40 -27.08
CA ASP A 463 -5.38 7.56 -26.54
C ASP A 463 -5.39 8.36 -25.23
N ASP A 464 -4.36 8.22 -24.40
CA ASP A 464 -4.20 9.04 -23.19
C ASP A 464 -3.91 10.51 -23.53
N CYS A 465 -3.12 10.77 -24.58
CA CYS A 465 -2.90 12.13 -25.07
C CYS A 465 -4.23 12.74 -25.57
N MET A 466 -5.05 11.95 -26.26
CA MET A 466 -6.39 12.37 -26.68
C MET A 466 -7.31 12.63 -25.50
N PHE A 467 -7.23 11.82 -24.44
CA PHE A 467 -7.97 12.07 -23.20
C PHE A 467 -7.61 13.42 -22.59
N VAL A 468 -6.31 13.78 -22.55
CA VAL A 468 -5.85 15.06 -22.03
C VAL A 468 -6.34 16.22 -22.91
N LEU A 469 -6.25 16.10 -24.24
CA LEU A 469 -6.74 17.13 -25.17
C LEU A 469 -8.25 17.35 -25.08
N ARG A 470 -9.04 16.28 -24.90
CA ARG A 470 -10.49 16.39 -24.67
C ARG A 470 -10.82 17.08 -23.35
N GLY A 471 -10.03 16.82 -22.30
CA GLY A 471 -10.21 17.44 -20.99
C GLY A 471 -9.77 18.91 -20.92
N LEU A 472 -8.84 19.33 -21.77
CA LEU A 472 -8.41 20.72 -21.91
C LEU A 472 -8.14 21.05 -23.40
N PRO A 473 -9.19 21.38 -24.17
CA PRO A 473 -9.05 21.71 -25.58
C PRO A 473 -8.26 23.00 -25.74
N SER A 474 -7.01 22.91 -26.18
CA SER A 474 -6.09 24.06 -26.30
C SER A 474 -5.15 23.89 -27.49
N VAL A 475 -5.12 24.88 -28.38
CA VAL A 475 -4.21 24.90 -29.54
C VAL A 475 -2.75 24.98 -29.08
N ALA A 476 -2.47 25.66 -27.96
CA ALA A 476 -1.13 25.72 -27.39
C ALA A 476 -0.66 24.33 -26.92
N LEU A 477 -1.52 23.58 -26.24
CA LEU A 477 -1.21 22.21 -25.80
C LEU A 477 -1.04 21.26 -26.99
N LEU A 478 -1.92 21.38 -28.00
CA LEU A 478 -1.84 20.61 -29.22
C LEU A 478 -0.52 20.87 -29.97
N ARG A 479 -0.10 22.14 -30.06
CA ARG A 479 1.21 22.51 -30.60
C ARG A 479 2.34 21.86 -29.81
N ASP A 480 2.29 21.91 -28.48
CA ASP A 480 3.29 21.32 -27.61
C ASP A 480 3.39 19.77 -27.77
N PHE A 481 2.31 19.10 -28.19
CA PHE A 481 2.34 17.66 -28.52
C PHE A 481 2.97 17.37 -29.89
N THR A 482 2.83 18.30 -30.84
CA THR A 482 3.30 18.14 -32.23
C THR A 482 4.68 18.70 -32.50
N GLN A 483 5.20 19.56 -31.62
CA GLN A 483 6.53 20.15 -31.76
C GLN A 483 7.58 19.40 -30.94
N PRO A 484 8.77 19.16 -31.49
CA PRO A 484 9.88 18.62 -30.70
C PRO A 484 10.35 19.66 -29.68
N CYS A 485 10.58 19.22 -28.44
CA CYS A 485 11.12 20.07 -27.36
C CYS A 485 12.55 19.60 -27.04
N ASP A 486 13.55 20.44 -27.30
CA ASP A 486 14.97 20.16 -27.10
C ASP A 486 15.46 18.82 -27.69
N ARG A 487 15.66 17.81 -26.83
CA ARG A 487 16.17 16.47 -27.16
C ARG A 487 15.07 15.42 -27.27
N VAL A 488 13.82 15.82 -27.10
CA VAL A 488 12.67 14.93 -27.05
C VAL A 488 11.88 15.07 -28.36
N PRO A 489 11.69 13.97 -29.12
CA PRO A 489 10.90 14.00 -30.35
C PRO A 489 9.45 14.34 -30.01
N ALA A 490 8.71 14.91 -30.96
CA ALA A 490 7.28 15.18 -30.79
C ALA A 490 6.51 13.90 -30.40
N LEU A 491 5.44 14.05 -29.59
CA LEU A 491 4.58 12.93 -29.18
C LEU A 491 3.85 12.32 -30.38
N MET A 492 3.49 13.15 -31.35
CA MET A 492 2.73 12.80 -32.54
C MET A 492 3.01 13.78 -33.67
N SER A 493 2.74 13.37 -34.90
CA SER A 493 2.85 14.28 -36.04
C SER A 493 1.61 15.15 -36.21
N VAL A 494 1.77 16.27 -36.91
CA VAL A 494 0.70 17.24 -37.18
C VAL A 494 -0.40 16.61 -38.03
N GLY A 495 -0.06 15.88 -39.09
CA GLY A 495 -1.04 15.24 -39.97
C GLY A 495 -1.81 14.16 -39.26
N PHE A 496 -1.14 13.32 -38.47
CA PHE A 496 -1.80 12.26 -37.69
C PHE A 496 -2.84 12.86 -36.74
N ILE A 497 -2.48 13.88 -35.95
CA ILE A 497 -3.40 14.45 -34.97
C ILE A 497 -4.52 15.26 -35.62
N CYS A 498 -4.24 16.00 -36.70
CA CYS A 498 -5.27 16.73 -37.44
C CYS A 498 -6.27 15.76 -38.07
N HIS A 499 -5.81 14.69 -38.70
CA HIS A 499 -6.68 13.65 -39.28
C HIS A 499 -7.56 13.00 -38.20
N TYR A 500 -6.97 12.66 -37.05
CA TYR A 500 -7.73 12.10 -35.92
C TYR A 500 -8.78 13.09 -35.39
N LEU A 501 -8.41 14.37 -35.19
CA LEU A 501 -9.28 15.39 -34.63
C LEU A 501 -10.45 15.75 -35.56
N LEU A 502 -10.24 15.73 -36.89
CA LEU A 502 -11.29 15.97 -37.89
C LEU A 502 -12.40 14.90 -37.86
N ASN A 503 -12.11 13.72 -37.31
CA ASN A 503 -13.07 12.64 -37.09
C ASN A 503 -13.67 12.64 -35.68
N SER A 504 -13.50 13.74 -34.94
CA SER A 504 -13.94 13.91 -33.54
C SER A 504 -14.64 15.24 -33.32
N ASP A 505 -15.20 15.46 -32.13
CA ASP A 505 -15.90 16.71 -31.75
C ASP A 505 -14.97 17.95 -31.63
N LEU A 506 -13.68 17.80 -31.94
CA LEU A 506 -12.63 18.82 -31.78
C LEU A 506 -12.04 19.27 -33.12
N GLU A 507 -12.80 19.21 -34.22
CA GLU A 507 -12.33 19.59 -35.55
C GLU A 507 -11.79 21.03 -35.64
N ASP A 508 -12.38 21.96 -34.87
CA ASP A 508 -11.93 23.35 -34.80
C ASP A 508 -10.46 23.46 -34.37
N LEU A 509 -10.00 22.61 -33.42
CA LEU A 509 -8.61 22.64 -32.96
C LEU A 509 -7.62 22.25 -34.06
N ALA A 510 -7.99 21.30 -34.91
CA ALA A 510 -7.18 20.90 -36.05
C ALA A 510 -7.02 22.07 -37.03
N PHE A 511 -8.12 22.75 -37.36
CA PHE A 511 -8.08 23.91 -38.26
C PHE A 511 -7.25 25.06 -37.68
N HIS A 512 -7.43 25.40 -36.40
CA HIS A 512 -6.64 26.45 -35.76
C HIS A 512 -5.13 26.12 -35.72
N LEU A 513 -4.75 24.85 -35.54
CA LEU A 513 -3.35 24.44 -35.62
C LEU A 513 -2.79 24.64 -37.04
N LEU A 514 -3.50 24.17 -38.06
CA LEU A 514 -3.10 24.30 -39.45
C LEU A 514 -2.99 25.78 -39.88
N GLU A 515 -3.94 26.61 -39.45
CA GLU A 515 -3.91 28.07 -39.66
C GLU A 515 -2.70 28.73 -39.01
N GLN A 516 -2.35 28.33 -37.77
CA GLN A 516 -1.15 28.85 -37.10
C GLN A 516 0.15 28.45 -37.81
N ILE A 517 0.24 27.21 -38.30
CA ILE A 517 1.39 26.74 -39.08
C ILE A 517 1.48 27.51 -40.40
N HIS A 518 0.36 27.68 -41.10
CA HIS A 518 0.28 28.40 -42.35
C HIS A 518 0.60 29.90 -42.20
N ALA A 519 0.20 30.52 -41.09
CA ALA A 519 0.59 31.88 -40.73
C ALA A 519 2.10 32.04 -40.51
N GLY A 520 2.81 30.95 -40.19
CA GLY A 520 4.27 30.90 -40.14
C GLY A 520 4.97 30.91 -41.51
N GLY A 521 4.20 30.85 -42.61
CA GLY A 521 4.68 30.87 -43.99
C GLY A 521 4.38 29.58 -44.76
N ARG A 522 4.26 29.68 -46.08
CA ARG A 522 3.97 28.53 -46.97
C ARG A 522 5.01 27.41 -46.84
N ASP A 523 6.28 27.78 -46.68
CA ASP A 523 7.39 26.84 -46.50
C ASP A 523 7.26 26.02 -45.20
N ALA A 524 6.62 26.56 -44.16
CA ALA A 524 6.43 25.85 -42.88
C ALA A 524 5.38 24.75 -43.00
N LEU A 525 4.28 25.02 -43.71
CA LEU A 525 3.24 24.02 -43.99
C LEU A 525 3.77 22.95 -44.95
N GLU A 526 4.47 23.35 -46.02
CA GLU A 526 5.10 22.41 -46.96
C GLU A 526 6.08 21.48 -46.22
N LYS A 527 6.97 22.03 -45.39
CA LYS A 527 7.87 21.23 -44.55
C LYS A 527 7.12 20.27 -43.64
N THR A 528 6.06 20.73 -42.98
CA THR A 528 5.26 19.90 -42.06
C THR A 528 4.62 18.71 -42.77
N VAL A 529 4.10 18.89 -43.98
CA VAL A 529 3.49 17.81 -44.77
C VAL A 529 4.55 16.83 -45.29
N LEU A 530 5.73 17.33 -45.70
CA LEU A 530 6.79 16.50 -46.26
C LEU A 530 7.55 15.68 -45.20
N GLU A 531 7.69 16.20 -43.98
CA GLU A 531 8.40 15.54 -42.86
C GLU A 531 7.49 14.67 -41.98
N ASP A 532 6.21 14.50 -42.36
CA ASP A 532 5.24 13.73 -41.58
C ASP A 532 5.31 12.22 -41.88
N ASP A 533 6.20 11.52 -41.18
CA ASP A 533 6.38 10.06 -41.33
C ASP A 533 5.19 9.23 -40.82
N LEU A 534 4.29 9.82 -40.01
CA LEU A 534 3.20 9.10 -39.33
C LEU A 534 1.84 9.29 -40.01
N CYS A 535 1.73 10.18 -41.00
CA CYS A 535 0.50 10.48 -41.73
C CYS A 535 0.62 10.11 -43.22
N SER A 536 -0.37 9.41 -43.77
CA SER A 536 -0.34 9.03 -45.19
C SER A 536 -0.74 10.20 -46.10
N VAL A 537 -0.35 10.11 -47.38
CA VAL A 537 -0.80 11.03 -48.44
C VAL A 537 -2.33 11.05 -48.56
N GLU A 538 -2.98 9.91 -48.32
CA GLU A 538 -4.45 9.79 -48.31
C GLU A 538 -5.05 10.57 -47.14
N SER A 539 -4.51 10.43 -45.92
CA SER A 539 -4.95 11.18 -44.74
C SER A 539 -4.77 12.69 -44.91
N TRP A 540 -3.65 13.14 -45.50
CA TRP A 540 -3.47 14.55 -45.85
C TRP A 540 -4.42 15.04 -46.95
N SER A 541 -4.77 14.17 -47.90
CA SER A 541 -5.79 14.47 -48.92
C SER A 541 -7.17 14.64 -48.30
N GLU A 542 -7.52 13.82 -47.31
CA GLU A 542 -8.76 13.97 -46.52
C GLU A 542 -8.76 15.27 -45.71
N ILE A 543 -7.64 15.63 -45.07
CA ILE A 543 -7.48 16.92 -44.38
C ILE A 543 -7.73 18.08 -45.35
N ALA A 544 -7.14 18.05 -46.55
CA ALA A 544 -7.33 19.07 -47.57
C ALA A 544 -8.80 19.16 -48.03
N ALA A 545 -9.45 18.03 -48.25
CA ALA A 545 -10.87 17.97 -48.61
C ALA A 545 -11.79 18.54 -47.51
N ARG A 546 -11.48 18.27 -46.24
CA ARG A 546 -12.19 18.85 -45.09
C ARG A 546 -11.99 20.36 -45.00
N CYS A 547 -10.78 20.86 -45.26
CA CYS A 547 -10.51 22.31 -45.33
C CYS A 547 -11.30 23.00 -46.47
N GLU A 548 -11.46 22.34 -47.62
CA GLU A 548 -12.27 22.87 -48.73
C GLU A 548 -13.77 22.93 -48.35
N GLN A 549 -14.28 21.89 -47.68
CA GLN A 549 -15.65 21.83 -47.18
C GLN A 549 -15.96 22.91 -46.13
N THR A 550 -14.97 23.30 -45.30
CA THR A 550 -15.11 24.33 -44.26
C THR A 550 -14.72 25.74 -44.72
N ASN A 551 -14.59 25.95 -46.05
CA ASN A 551 -14.27 27.25 -46.67
C ASN A 551 -12.88 27.81 -46.28
N ARG A 552 -11.90 26.92 -46.03
CA ARG A 552 -10.47 27.23 -45.83
C ARG A 552 -9.66 26.93 -47.09
N LEU A 553 -9.99 27.66 -48.16
CA LEU A 553 -9.49 27.38 -49.52
C LEU A 553 -7.97 27.50 -49.65
N ASP A 554 -7.35 28.49 -48.98
CA ASP A 554 -5.90 28.70 -49.07
C ASP A 554 -5.11 27.53 -48.47
N LEU A 555 -5.56 27.01 -47.31
CA LEU A 555 -4.99 25.82 -46.67
C LEU A 555 -5.17 24.57 -47.55
N ALA A 556 -6.37 24.37 -48.08
CA ALA A 556 -6.67 23.23 -48.94
C ALA A 556 -5.81 23.24 -50.23
N GLN A 557 -5.65 24.41 -50.85
CA GLN A 557 -4.83 24.58 -52.05
C GLN A 557 -3.35 24.33 -51.77
N ASP A 558 -2.82 24.89 -50.69
CA ASP A 558 -1.40 24.74 -50.34
C ASP A 558 -1.08 23.27 -50.01
N ILE A 559 -1.88 22.59 -49.16
CA ILE A 559 -1.70 21.16 -48.87
C ILE A 559 -1.77 20.33 -50.15
N THR A 560 -2.80 20.53 -50.98
CA THR A 560 -2.97 19.78 -52.24
C THR A 560 -1.79 20.01 -53.18
N SER A 561 -1.26 21.24 -53.26
CA SER A 561 -0.12 21.57 -54.11
C SER A 561 1.17 20.90 -53.63
N THR A 562 1.37 20.78 -52.31
CA THR A 562 2.51 20.07 -51.72
C THR A 562 2.44 18.58 -52.00
N LEU A 563 1.26 17.96 -51.84
CA LEU A 563 1.08 16.53 -52.12
C LEU A 563 1.35 16.20 -53.60
N LEU A 564 0.91 17.05 -54.53
CA LEU A 564 1.14 16.87 -55.98
C LEU A 564 2.61 17.02 -56.41
N ARG A 565 3.46 17.63 -55.58
CA ARG A 565 4.91 17.75 -55.82
C ARG A 565 5.70 16.51 -55.38
N GLN A 566 5.10 15.61 -54.58
CA GLN A 566 5.74 14.34 -54.22
C GLN A 566 5.67 13.36 -55.40
N ASP A 567 6.82 12.77 -55.76
CA ASP A 567 6.91 11.78 -56.85
C ASP A 567 6.01 10.56 -56.56
N GLY A 568 4.92 10.43 -57.33
CA GLY A 568 3.94 9.33 -57.23
C GLY A 568 2.49 9.75 -56.96
N ALA A 569 2.20 11.03 -56.68
CA ALA A 569 0.83 11.50 -56.40
C ALA A 569 0.05 11.81 -57.69
N MET A 570 -0.74 10.84 -58.19
CA MET A 570 -1.66 11.05 -59.31
C MET A 570 -3.04 11.48 -58.81
N ARG A 571 -3.50 12.67 -59.24
CA ARG A 571 -4.85 13.17 -58.95
C ARG A 571 -5.88 12.31 -59.68
N LEU A 572 -6.54 11.37 -58.99
CA LEU A 572 -7.73 10.73 -59.54
C LEU A 572 -8.88 11.72 -59.46
N SER A 573 -9.23 12.32 -60.61
CA SER A 573 -10.47 13.08 -60.76
C SER A 573 -11.67 12.21 -60.36
N PRO A 574 -12.66 12.72 -59.61
CA PRO A 574 -13.85 11.96 -59.25
C PRO A 574 -14.67 11.74 -60.53
N GLY A 575 -14.47 10.59 -61.19
CA GLY A 575 -15.22 10.24 -62.40
C GLY A 575 -14.50 9.38 -63.45
N LEU A 576 -13.27 8.92 -63.24
CA LEU A 576 -12.65 7.96 -64.17
C LEU A 576 -12.75 6.53 -63.61
N ASP A 577 -13.57 5.71 -64.27
CA ASP A 577 -13.77 4.29 -63.97
C ASP A 577 -12.44 3.57 -63.72
N SER A 578 -12.35 2.97 -62.53
CA SER A 578 -11.26 2.11 -62.04
C SER A 578 -10.96 0.89 -62.92
N ALA A 579 -11.71 0.68 -64.01
CA ALA A 579 -11.56 -0.44 -64.93
C ALA A 579 -10.42 -0.29 -65.95
N LYS A 580 -9.91 0.92 -66.24
CA LYS A 580 -8.89 1.13 -67.30
C LYS A 580 -7.43 1.16 -66.82
N LEU A 581 -7.17 1.11 -65.52
CA LEU A 581 -5.81 1.12 -64.97
C LEU A 581 -5.18 -0.28 -64.86
N MET A 582 -5.95 -1.36 -65.03
CA MET A 582 -5.42 -2.74 -64.99
C MET A 582 -4.75 -3.22 -66.28
N GLU A 583 -4.81 -2.47 -67.38
CA GLU A 583 -4.27 -2.94 -68.68
C GLU A 583 -2.79 -2.60 -68.93
N HIS A 584 -2.14 -1.81 -68.05
CA HIS A 584 -0.75 -1.36 -68.27
C HIS A 584 0.30 -1.90 -67.29
N VAL A 585 -0.06 -2.86 -66.42
CA VAL A 585 0.90 -3.51 -65.51
C VAL A 585 1.28 -4.94 -65.96
N PHE A 586 0.68 -5.45 -67.04
CA PHE A 586 1.07 -6.72 -67.66
C PHE A 586 1.26 -6.55 -69.18
N MET A 587 2.36 -5.90 -69.57
CA MET A 587 3.02 -6.08 -70.87
C MET A 587 4.54 -5.95 -70.69
#